data_AF-A0A0A9H2D2-F1
#
_entry.id   AF-A0A0A9H2D2-F1
#
_cell.length_a   1.000
_cell.length_b   1.000
_cell.length_c   1.000
_cell.angle_alpha   90.00
_cell.angle_beta   90.00
_cell.angle_gamma   90.00
#
_symmetry.space_group_name_H-M   'P 1'
#
loop_
_entity.id
_entity.type
_entity.pdbx_description
1 polymer ?
#
loop_
_entity_poly.entity_id
_entity_poly.type
_entity_poly.pdbx_seq_one_letter_code
_entity_poly.pdbx_strand_id
1 'polypeptide(L)'
;MDGVWGIESLAAGDGRHHLFRTLGPTLLISMGYIDLGKWLATVDAGSRFGYDLVLLVLLFNYSAILCQYLSTSVGMVTGKNLAEICHQEYSQVIRVILGLQVGLSLLISEVTMV
;
A
#
# COMPACT_ATOMS: atom_id res chain seq x y z
N MET A 1 -9.55 14.94 17.83
CA MET A 1 -9.39 16.29 17.21
C MET A 1 -7.89 16.55 17.07
N ASP A 2 -7.18 15.63 16.40
CA ASP A 2 -5.74 15.43 16.63
C ASP A 2 -4.92 15.61 15.33
N GLY A 3 -5.61 15.80 14.19
CA GLY A 3 -5.00 16.11 12.90
C GLY A 3 -4.51 17.55 12.75
N VAL A 4 -4.91 18.46 13.63
CA VAL A 4 -4.50 19.88 13.60
C VAL A 4 -3.10 20.09 14.19
N TRP A 5 -2.66 19.22 15.10
CA TRP A 5 -1.30 19.30 15.67
C TRP A 5 -0.18 18.98 14.67
N GLY A 6 -0.50 18.31 13.56
CA GLY A 6 0.46 18.03 12.48
C GLY A 6 0.81 19.26 11.64
N ILE A 7 -0.12 20.21 11.46
CA ILE A 7 0.09 21.40 10.63
C ILE A 7 0.77 22.54 11.39
N GLU A 8 0.59 22.64 12.71
CA GLU A 8 1.30 23.64 13.53
C GLU A 8 2.78 23.25 13.76
N SER A 9 3.09 21.97 13.82
CA SER A 9 4.47 21.46 13.93
C SER A 9 5.32 21.74 12.67
N LEU A 10 4.69 21.85 11.49
CA LEU A 10 5.38 22.20 10.23
C LEU A 10 5.85 23.66 10.18
N ALA A 11 5.29 24.53 11.02
CA ALA A 11 5.67 25.96 11.09
C ALA A 11 6.81 26.23 12.08
N ALA A 12 7.14 25.28 12.97
CA ALA A 12 8.13 25.45 14.03
C ALA A 12 9.47 24.77 13.67
N GLY A 13 10.28 25.44 12.86
CA GLY A 13 11.74 25.52 13.03
C GLY A 13 12.63 24.26 12.99
N ASP A 14 12.13 23.05 12.74
CA ASP A 14 12.93 21.84 12.51
C ASP A 14 12.34 20.96 11.40
N GLY A 15 12.15 21.56 10.22
CA GLY A 15 11.43 20.93 9.10
C GLY A 15 12.17 19.76 8.45
N ARG A 16 13.51 19.69 8.49
CA ARG A 16 14.25 18.65 7.75
C ARG A 16 14.10 17.27 8.38
N HIS A 17 14.25 17.14 9.69
CA HIS A 17 14.19 15.83 10.36
C HIS A 17 12.76 15.26 10.43
N HIS A 18 11.74 16.12 10.55
CA HIS A 18 10.34 15.70 10.48
C HIS A 18 9.94 15.24 9.08
N LEU A 19 10.32 15.97 8.03
CA LEU A 19 10.01 15.59 6.65
C LEU A 19 10.56 14.21 6.30
N PHE A 20 11.81 13.90 6.65
CA PHE A 20 12.38 12.56 6.41
C PHE A 20 11.64 11.45 7.19
N ARG A 21 11.16 11.72 8.41
CA ARG A 21 10.42 10.74 9.22
C ARG A 21 9.03 10.44 8.66
N THR A 22 8.35 11.42 8.08
CA THR A 22 7.05 11.22 7.41
C THR A 22 7.16 10.78 5.95
N LEU A 23 8.24 11.15 5.24
CA LEU A 23 8.45 10.76 3.84
C LEU A 23 8.91 9.32 3.70
N GLY A 24 9.64 8.77 4.67
CA GLY A 24 10.15 7.39 4.63
C GLY A 24 9.06 6.35 4.31
N PRO A 25 7.96 6.29 5.10
CA PRO A 25 6.85 5.36 4.83
C PRO A 25 6.19 5.61 3.47
N THR A 26 5.98 6.87 3.10
CA THR A 26 5.34 7.23 1.82
C THR A 26 6.19 6.83 0.62
N LEU A 27 7.51 6.96 0.72
CA LEU A 27 8.45 6.54 -0.32
C LEU A 27 8.53 5.02 -0.45
N LEU A 28 8.50 4.28 0.67
CA LEU A 28 8.45 2.81 0.65
C LEU A 28 7.18 2.29 -0.03
N ILE A 29 6.02 2.89 0.27
CA ILE A 29 4.75 2.54 -0.38
C ILE A 29 4.79 2.89 -1.88
N SER A 30 5.39 4.02 -2.25
CA SER A 30 5.51 4.43 -3.65
C SER A 30 6.44 3.51 -4.45
N MET A 31 7.56 3.09 -3.88
CA MET A 31 8.48 2.10 -4.48
C MET A 31 7.79 0.76 -4.74
N GLY A 32 6.99 0.27 -3.78
CA GLY A 32 6.24 -0.98 -3.97
C GLY A 32 5.16 -0.91 -5.05
N TYR A 33 4.66 0.29 -5.37
CA TYR A 33 3.69 0.47 -6.45
C TYR A 33 4.36 0.54 -7.83
N ILE A 34 5.54 1.17 -7.92
CA ILE A 34 6.36 1.25 -9.14
C ILE A 34 7.29 0.03 -9.21
N ASP A 35 6.70 -1.15 -9.26
CA ASP A 35 7.45 -2.37 -9.51
C ASP A 35 7.84 -2.46 -11.00
N LEU A 36 9.12 -2.72 -11.29
CA LEU A 36 9.65 -2.78 -12.66
C LEU A 36 8.98 -3.90 -13.47
N GLY A 37 8.62 -5.01 -12.81
CA GLY A 37 7.89 -6.13 -13.40
C GLY A 37 6.47 -5.76 -13.82
N LYS A 38 5.74 -5.01 -12.98
CA LYS A 38 4.42 -4.46 -13.35
C LYS A 38 4.51 -3.56 -14.58
N TRP A 39 5.51 -2.69 -14.63
CA TRP A 39 5.72 -1.78 -15.76
C TRP A 39 5.99 -2.55 -17.06
N LEU A 40 6.91 -3.52 -17.03
CA LEU A 40 7.24 -4.38 -18.18
C LEU A 40 6.02 -5.16 -18.68
N ALA A 41 5.24 -5.76 -17.77
CA ALA A 41 4.04 -6.49 -18.13
C ALA A 41 2.98 -5.60 -18.79
N THR A 42 2.79 -4.36 -18.30
CA THR A 42 1.86 -3.41 -18.94
C THR A 42 2.34 -2.92 -20.29
N VAL A 43 3.65 -2.76 -20.49
CA VAL A 43 4.22 -2.38 -21.79
C VAL A 43 4.12 -3.53 -22.81
N ASP A 44 4.41 -4.77 -22.40
CA ASP A 44 4.25 -5.96 -23.27
C ASP A 44 2.78 -6.21 -23.62
N ALA A 45 1.89 -6.10 -22.62
CA ALA A 45 0.44 -6.19 -22.84
C ALA A 45 -0.08 -5.07 -23.75
N GLY A 46 0.43 -3.84 -23.60
CA GLY A 46 0.09 -2.71 -24.47
C GLY A 46 0.56 -2.90 -25.92
N SER A 47 1.72 -3.53 -26.12
CA SER A 47 2.23 -3.91 -27.45
C SER A 47 1.36 -4.97 -28.13
N ARG A 48 0.85 -5.96 -27.37
CA ARG A 48 0.06 -7.08 -27.90
C ARG A 48 -1.44 -6.79 -28.06
N PHE A 49 -2.05 -6.04 -27.14
CA PHE A 49 -3.50 -5.83 -27.07
C PHE A 49 -3.93 -4.38 -27.34
N GLY A 50 -2.99 -3.45 -27.50
CA GLY A 50 -3.31 -2.05 -27.79
C GLY A 50 -4.10 -1.37 -26.67
N TYR A 51 -5.11 -0.57 -27.03
CA TYR A 51 -5.91 0.23 -26.09
C TYR A 51 -7.05 -0.52 -25.40
N ASP A 52 -7.34 -1.76 -25.80
CA ASP A 52 -8.51 -2.51 -25.31
C ASP A 52 -8.45 -2.78 -23.80
N LEU A 53 -7.23 -2.98 -23.27
CA LEU A 53 -7.01 -3.20 -21.83
C LEU A 53 -6.88 -1.92 -21.00
N VAL A 54 -6.76 -0.74 -21.61
CA VAL A 54 -6.44 0.50 -20.89
C VAL A 54 -7.51 0.85 -19.86
N LEU A 55 -8.79 0.70 -20.23
CA LEU A 55 -9.90 1.02 -19.32
C LEU A 55 -9.99 0.04 -18.15
N LEU A 56 -9.72 -1.25 -18.40
CA LEU A 56 -9.68 -2.28 -17.36
C LEU A 56 -8.53 -2.04 -16.37
N VAL A 57 -7.33 -1.75 -16.90
CA VAL A 57 -6.14 -1.42 -16.09
C VAL A 57 -6.36 -0.14 -15.28
N LEU A 58 -7.05 0.86 -15.85
CA LEU A 58 -7.39 2.09 -15.13
C LEU A 58 -8.32 1.80 -13.94
N LEU A 59 -9.38 1.02 -14.14
CA LEU A 59 -10.31 0.63 -13.08
C LEU A 59 -9.63 -0.20 -11.99
N PHE A 60 -8.70 -1.08 -12.38
CA PHE A 60 -7.90 -1.85 -11.42
C PHE A 60 -7.01 -0.95 -10.56
N ASN A 61 -6.26 -0.03 -11.18
CA ASN A 61 -5.41 0.91 -10.44
C ASN A 61 -6.22 1.84 -9.53
N TYR A 62 -7.40 2.28 -9.98
CA TYR A 62 -8.31 3.09 -9.16
C TYR A 62 -8.78 2.33 -7.91
N SER A 63 -9.14 1.05 -8.08
CA SER A 63 -9.54 0.18 -6.96
C SER A 63 -8.39 -0.03 -5.97
N ALA A 64 -7.15 -0.17 -6.45
CA ALA A 64 -5.97 -0.28 -5.61
C ALA A 64 -5.74 0.97 -4.75
N ILE A 65 -5.89 2.17 -5.33
CA ILE A 65 -5.78 3.44 -4.61
C ILE A 65 -6.86 3.57 -3.53
N LEU A 66 -8.11 3.20 -3.86
CA LEU A 66 -9.20 3.18 -2.88
C LEU A 66 -8.91 2.25 -1.70
N CYS A 67 -8.45 1.03 -1.97
CA CYS A 67 -8.08 0.07 -0.93
C CYS A 67 -6.93 0.58 -0.06
N GLN A 68 -5.90 1.18 -0.67
CA GLN A 68 -4.78 1.78 0.06
C GLN A 68 -5.26 2.91 0.99
N TYR A 69 -6.12 3.79 0.47
CA TYR A 69 -6.70 4.89 1.21
C TYR A 69 -7.54 4.41 2.41
N LEU A 70 -8.38 3.39 2.20
CA LEU A 70 -9.17 2.77 3.27
C LEU A 70 -8.28 2.13 4.34
N SER A 71 -7.25 1.39 3.94
CA SER A 71 -6.30 0.74 4.87
C SER A 71 -5.56 1.77 5.72
N THR A 72 -5.06 2.86 5.10
CA THR A 72 -4.40 3.95 5.82
C THR A 72 -5.39 4.69 6.73
N SER A 73 -6.62 4.93 6.29
CA SER A 73 -7.64 5.62 7.09
C SER A 73 -8.03 4.79 8.31
N VAL A 74 -8.23 3.47 8.16
CA VAL A 74 -8.50 2.55 9.27
C VAL A 74 -7.34 2.53 10.26
N GLY A 75 -6.10 2.45 9.77
CA GLY A 75 -4.91 2.48 10.62
C GLY A 75 -4.75 3.81 11.38
N MET A 76 -5.09 4.93 10.74
CA MET A 76 -5.03 6.27 11.34
C MET A 76 -6.12 6.49 12.40
N VAL A 77 -7.35 6.03 12.14
CA VAL A 77 -8.48 6.22 13.07
C VAL A 77 -8.40 5.27 14.27
N THR A 78 -7.94 4.03 14.04
CA THR A 78 -7.93 2.99 15.08
C THR A 78 -6.60 2.96 15.85
N GLY A 79 -5.52 3.52 15.30
CA GLY A 79 -4.16 3.43 15.84
C GLY A 79 -3.58 2.02 15.83
N LYS A 80 -4.26 1.05 15.19
CA LYS A 80 -3.89 -0.36 15.10
C LYS A 80 -3.73 -0.76 13.63
N ASN A 81 -2.81 -1.67 13.35
CA ASN A 81 -2.65 -2.23 12.01
C ASN A 81 -3.84 -3.15 11.67
N LEU A 82 -4.20 -3.25 10.38
CA LEU A 82 -5.22 -4.17 9.87
C LEU A 82 -5.02 -5.60 10.36
N ALA A 83 -3.76 -6.06 10.44
CA ALA A 83 -3.42 -7.37 10.97
C ALA A 83 -3.80 -7.55 12.45
N GLU A 84 -3.71 -6.49 13.25
CA GLU A 84 -4.00 -6.49 14.68
C GLU A 84 -5.52 -6.44 14.95
N ILE A 85 -6.26 -5.73 14.09
CA ILE A 85 -7.73 -5.73 14.09
C ILE A 85 -8.23 -7.12 13.68
N CYS A 86 -7.71 -7.70 12.60
CA CYS A 86 -8.05 -9.07 12.21
C CYS A 86 -7.69 -10.09 13.29
N HIS A 87 -6.61 -9.88 14.05
CA HIS A 87 -6.24 -10.73 15.16
C HIS A 87 -7.23 -10.66 16.34
N GLN A 88 -7.84 -9.50 16.59
CA GLN A 88 -8.79 -9.32 17.69
C GLN A 88 -10.20 -9.82 17.32
N GLU A 89 -10.59 -9.72 16.05
CA GLU A 89 -11.94 -10.07 15.59
C GLU A 89 -12.08 -11.55 15.18
N TYR A 90 -11.01 -12.20 14.68
CA TYR A 90 -11.11 -13.51 14.03
C TYR A 90 -10.60 -14.71 14.86
N SER A 91 -11.26 -15.85 14.64
CA SER A 91 -10.87 -17.18 15.15
C SER A 91 -9.47 -17.62 14.68
N GLN A 92 -8.80 -18.42 15.52
CA GLN A 92 -7.43 -18.91 15.31
C GLN A 92 -7.20 -19.57 13.94
N VAL A 93 -8.21 -20.25 13.38
CA VAL A 93 -8.12 -20.88 12.05
C VAL A 93 -8.01 -19.84 10.93
N ILE A 94 -8.86 -18.82 10.97
CA ILE A 94 -8.88 -17.75 9.96
C ILE A 94 -7.56 -16.98 10.02
N ARG A 95 -7.03 -16.76 11.23
CA ARG A 95 -5.74 -16.10 11.43
C ARG A 95 -4.57 -16.83 10.78
N VAL A 96 -4.54 -18.17 10.86
CA VAL A 96 -3.49 -18.97 10.20
C VAL A 96 -3.64 -18.90 8.68
N ILE A 97 -4.86 -18.97 8.15
CA ILE A 97 -5.09 -18.87 6.70
C ILE A 97 -4.65 -17.50 6.15
N LEU A 98 -5.04 -16.40 6.81
CA LEU A 98 -4.60 -15.06 6.44
C LEU A 98 -3.08 -14.90 6.53
N GLY A 99 -2.45 -15.42 7.59
CA GLY A 99 -0.99 -15.42 7.74
C GLY A 99 -0.29 -16.18 6.62
N LEU A 100 -0.81 -17.36 6.26
CA LEU A 100 -0.28 -18.17 5.17
C LEU A 100 -0.43 -17.45 3.82
N GLN A 101 -1.58 -16.83 3.56
CA GLN A 101 -1.84 -16.09 2.33
C GLN A 101 -0.87 -14.89 2.17
N VAL A 102 -0.62 -14.15 3.25
CA VAL A 102 0.35 -13.04 3.25
C VAL A 102 1.77 -13.56 3.01
N GLY A 103 2.17 -14.64 3.68
CA GLY A 103 3.48 -15.26 3.49
C GLY A 103 3.70 -15.74 2.05
N LEU A 104 2.71 -16.40 1.45
CA LEU A 104 2.76 -16.84 0.06
C LEU A 104 2.87 -15.66 -0.91
N SER A 105 2.11 -14.58 -0.66
CA SER A 105 2.15 -13.37 -1.49
C SER A 105 3.52 -12.70 -1.46
N LEU A 106 4.16 -12.62 -0.29
CA LEU A 106 5.52 -12.09 -0.15
C LEU A 106 6.53 -12.94 -0.91
N LEU A 107 6.44 -14.26 -0.81
CA LEU A 107 7.35 -15.17 -1.51
C LEU A 107 7.23 -15.05 -3.03
N ILE A 108 6.00 -14.93 -3.54
CA ILE A 108 5.75 -14.69 -4.97
C ILE A 108 6.33 -13.34 -5.42
N SER A 109 6.16 -12.29 -4.62
CA SER A 109 6.70 -10.97 -4.92
C SER A 109 8.23 -11.00 -5.00
N GLU A 110 8.90 -11.63 -4.04
CA GLU A 110 10.36 -11.80 -4.04
C GLU A 110 10.84 -12.58 -5.27
N VAL A 111 10.14 -13.65 -5.65
CA VAL A 111 10.48 -14.46 -6.84
C VAL A 111 10.24 -13.70 -8.15
N THR A 112 9.27 -12.79 -8.19
CA THR A 112 9.00 -11.98 -9.41
C THR A 112 10.03 -10.87 -9.58
N MET A 113 10.62 -10.40 -8.47
CA MET A 113 11.59 -9.32 -8.45
C MET A 113 13.04 -9.80 -8.69
N VAL A 114 13.28 -11.12 -8.75
CA VAL A 114 14.57 -11.75 -9.09
C VAL A 114 14.68 -12.05 -10.59
#